data_AF-A0A3P6D2P0-F1
#
_entry.id   AF-A0A3P6D2P0-F1
#
_cell.length_a   1.000
_cell.length_b   1.000
_cell.length_c   1.000
_cell.angle_alpha   90.00
_cell.angle_beta   90.00
_cell.angle_gamma   90.00
#
_symmetry.space_group_name_H-M   'P 1'
#
loop_
_entity.id
_entity.type
_entity.pdbx_description
1 polymer ?
#
loop_
_entity_poly.entity_id
_entity_poly.type
_entity_poly.pdbx_seq_one_letter_code
_entity_poly.pdbx_strand_id
1 'polypeptide(L)' 'MHDQIVSGIDWISKSNKIVTVSHDRNSYVWNLEGGEWIPTLIILRLSRAALCVRWSPKGK' A
#
# COMPACT_ATOMS: atom_id res chain seq x y z
N MET A 1 4.70 -7.79 -4.88
CA MET A 1 3.54 -8.43 -5.54
C MET A 1 2.84 -9.23 -4.47
N HIS A 2 1.53 -9.05 -4.31
CA HIS A 2 0.77 -9.82 -3.30
C HIS A 2 0.52 -11.24 -3.79
N ASP A 3 0.58 -12.21 -2.88
CA ASP A 3 0.28 -13.63 -3.16
C ASP A 3 -1.12 -14.05 -2.68
N GLN A 4 -1.81 -13.17 -1.95
CA GLN A 4 -3.19 -13.33 -1.49
C GLN A 4 -4.06 -12.13 -1.84
N ILE A 5 -5.35 -12.22 -1.52
CA ILE A 5 -6.38 -11.22 -1.79
C ILE A 5 -5.98 -9.87 -1.20
N VAL A 6 -5.95 -8.85 -2.07
CA VAL A 6 -5.81 -7.45 -1.67
C VAL A 6 -7.11 -7.01 -0.98
N SER A 7 -7.02 -6.65 0.29
CA SER A 7 -8.16 -6.26 1.12
C SER A 7 -8.39 -4.74 1.13
N GLY A 8 -7.38 -3.94 0.80
CA GLY A 8 -7.50 -2.48 0.78
C GLY A 8 -6.52 -1.82 -0.17
N ILE A 9 -6.96 -0.69 -0.72
CA ILE A 9 -6.19 0.20 -1.59
C ILE A 9 -6.54 1.64 -1.29
N ASP A 10 -5.55 2.53 -1.31
CA ASP A 10 -5.79 3.97 -1.30
C ASP A 10 -4.71 4.71 -2.11
N TRP A 11 -5.08 5.84 -2.72
CA TRP A 11 -4.20 6.64 -3.56
C TRP A 11 -4.15 8.09 -3.08
N ILE A 12 -2.94 8.61 -2.92
CA ILE A 12 -2.72 10.03 -2.63
C ILE A 12 -2.23 10.76 -3.88
N SER A 13 -3.11 11.59 -4.43
CA SER A 13 -2.86 12.34 -5.67
C SER A 13 -1.68 13.30 -5.55
N LYS A 14 -1.49 13.94 -4.38
CA LYS A 14 -0.45 14.95 -4.15
C LYS A 14 0.98 14.42 -4.37
N SER A 15 1.25 13.17 -3.96
CA SER A 15 2.56 12.54 -4.13
C SER A 15 2.55 11.40 -5.15
N ASN A 16 1.42 11.19 -5.82
CA ASN A 16 1.18 10.09 -6.74
C ASN A 16 1.61 8.72 -6.19
N LYS A 17 1.18 8.39 -4.97
CA LYS A 17 1.51 7.12 -4.31
C LYS A 17 0.26 6.30 -4.06
N ILE A 18 0.34 5.01 -4.35
CA ILE A 18 -0.72 4.05 -4.02
C ILE A 18 -0.23 3.24 -2.83
N VAL A 19 -1.11 2.93 -1.88
CA VAL A 19 -0.85 1.95 -0.83
C VAL A 19 -1.81 0.79 -0.98
N THR A 20 -1.30 -0.43 -0.83
CA THR A 20 -2.10 -1.66 -0.83
C THR A 20 -1.84 -2.48 0.43
N VAL A 21 -2.85 -3.21 0.88
CA VAL A 21 -2.76 -4.21 1.95
C VAL A 21 -3.45 -5.50 1.52
N SER A 22 -2.94 -6.64 2.00
CA SER A 22 -3.44 -7.97 1.62
C SER A 22 -3.48 -8.94 2.80
N HIS A 23 -4.21 -10.04 2.60
CA HIS A 23 -4.28 -11.19 3.50
C HIS A 23 -2.94 -11.90 3.70
N ASP A 24 -1.97 -11.65 2.82
CA ASP A 24 -0.58 -12.10 2.95
C ASP A 24 0.21 -11.43 4.09
N ARG A 25 -0.41 -10.45 4.76
CA ARG A 25 0.15 -9.61 5.83
C ARG A 25 1.26 -8.66 5.37
N ASN A 26 1.45 -8.50 4.07
CA ASN A 26 2.30 -7.50 3.49
C ASN A 26 1.50 -6.25 3.15
N SER A 27 2.20 -5.12 3.12
CA SER A 27 1.71 -3.88 2.54
C SER A 27 2.76 -3.31 1.62
N TYR A 28 2.32 -2.67 0.55
CA TYR A 28 3.22 -2.01 -0.38
C TYR A 28 2.79 -0.56 -0.59
N VAL A 29 3.78 0.33 -0.65
CA VAL A 29 3.62 1.66 -1.22
C VAL A 29 4.23 1.64 -2.62
N TRP A 30 3.41 1.97 -3.61
CA TRP A 30 3.78 2.02 -5.00
C TRP A 30 4.09 3.47 -5.38
N ASN A 31 5.29 3.71 -5.91
CA ASN A 31 5.69 4.99 -6.49
C ASN A 31 5.79 4.83 -8.01
N LEU A 32 5.44 5.88 -8.76
CA LEU A 32 5.65 5.91 -10.20
C LEU A 32 6.98 6.58 -10.51
N GLU A 33 7.93 5.82 -11.03
CA GLU A 33 9.27 6.32 -11.42
C GLU A 33 9.55 5.89 -12.86
N GLY A 34 9.89 6.85 -13.74
CA GLY A 34 10.20 6.55 -15.14
C GLY A 34 9.06 5.91 -15.95
N GLY A 35 7.80 6.01 -15.49
CA GLY A 35 6.63 5.37 -16.10
C GLY A 35 6.34 3.97 -15.57
N GLU A 36 7.12 3.47 -14.61
CA GLU A 36 6.93 2.16 -13.98
C GLU A 36 6.52 2.29 -12.52
N TRP A 37 5.64 1.39 -12.06
CA TRP A 37 5.22 1.33 -10.67
C TRP A 37 6.19 0.47 -9.86
N ILE A 38 6.91 1.11 -8.94
CA ILE A 38 7.92 0.49 -8.09
C ILE A 38 7.33 0.25 -6.68
N PRO A 39 7.16 -1.01 -6.24
CA PRO A 39 6.68 -1.32 -4.90
C PRO A 39 7.78 -1.21 -3.85
N THR A 40 7.48 -0.55 -2.73
CA THR A 40 8.26 -0.59 -1.49
C THR A 40 7.50 -1.37 -0.43
N LEU A 41 8.10 -2.45 0.10
CA LEU A 41 7.50 -3.25 1.17
C LEU A 41 7.42 -2.44 2.48
N ILE A 42 6.25 -2.42 3.09
CA ILE A 42 5.98 -1.80 4.39
C ILE A 42 5.80 -2.88 5.44
N ILE A 43 6.63 -2.84 6.48
CA ILE A 43 6.55 -3.79 7.60
C ILE A 43 5.43 -3.36 8.55
N LEU A 44 4.33 -4.12 8.54
CA LEU A 44 3.23 -3.93 9.47
C LEU A 44 3.55 -4.63 10.80
N ARG A 45 3.31 -3.94 11.93
CA ARG A 45 3.38 -4.53 13.28
C ARG A 45 2.05 -5.15 13.70
N LEU A 46 1.42 -5.90 12.79
CA LEU A 46 0.13 -6.57 13.02
C LEU A 46 0.34 -8.09 13.06
N SER A 47 -0.33 -8.77 13.98
CA SER A 47 -0.32 -10.25 14.03
C SER A 47 -1.28 -10.89 13.04
N ARG A 48 -2.17 -10.08 12.43
CA ARG A 48 -3.19 -10.48 11.45
C ARG A 48 -3.12 -9.55 10.24
N ALA A 49 -3.78 -9.96 9.15
CA ALA A 49 -3.90 -9.14 7.95
C ALA A 49 -4.61 -7.81 8.23
N ALA A 50 -4.12 -6.74 7.62
CA ALA A 50 -4.87 -5.50 7.54
C ALA A 50 -6.06 -5.69 6.58
N LEU A 51 -7.21 -5.14 6.94
CA LEU A 51 -8.45 -5.25 6.14
C LEU A 51 -8.80 -3.96 5.40
N CYS A 52 -8.19 -2.85 5.78
CA CYS A 52 -8.37 -1.55 5.14
C CYS A 52 -7.10 -0.73 5.26
N VAL A 53 -6.91 0.19 4.33
CA VAL A 53 -5.83 1.18 4.38
C VAL A 53 -6.36 2.52 3.87
N ARG A 54 -5.85 3.61 4.44
CA ARG A 54 -6.14 4.96 3.98
C ARG A 54 -4.95 5.86 4.28
N TRP A 55 -4.55 6.68 3.32
CA TRP A 55 -3.63 7.78 3.54
C TRP A 55 -4.26 8.82 4.48
N SER A 56 -3.43 9.44 5.31
CA SER A 56 -3.86 10.64 6.03
C SER A 56 -4.27 11.71 5.00
N PRO A 57 -5.42 12.40 5.17
CA PRO A 57 -5.85 13.45 4.23
C PRO A 57 -4.86 14.61 4.16
N LYS A 58 -3.96 14.75 5.15
CA LYS A 58 -2.87 15.73 5.15
C LYS A 58 -1.60 15.25 4.43
N GLY A 59 -1.56 14.00 3.95
CA GLY A 59 -0.43 13.42 3.24
C GLY A 59 0.86 13.33 4.06
N LYS A 60 0.74 13.19 5.38
CA LYS A 60 1.84 12.84 6.29
C LYS A 60 1.74 11.37 6.67
#